data_AF-A0A174ELG7-F1
#
_entry.id   AF-A0A174ELG7-F1
#
_cell.length_a   1.000
_cell.length_b   1.000
_cell.length_c   1.000
_cell.angle_alpha   90.00
_cell.angle_beta   90.00
_cell.angle_gamma   90.00
#
_symmetry.space_group_name_H-M   'P 1'
#
loop_
_entity.id
_entity.type
_entity.pdbx_description
1 polymer ?
#
loop_
_entity_poly.entity_id
_entity_poly.type
_entity_poly.pdbx_seq_one_letter_code
_entity_poly.pdbx_strand_id
1 'polypeptide(L)' 'MKSSLLMRRIYDKQFKIADIKLVFEDDMSVADVAKESSIHYNSLYRWRNEYE' A
#
# COMPACT_ATOMS: atom_id res chain seq x y z
N MET A 1 -7.60 4.95 27.91
CA MET A 1 -7.62 3.88 26.90
C MET A 1 -8.76 4.16 25.93
N LYS A 2 -8.46 4.59 24.70
CA LYS A 2 -9.45 4.64 23.61
C LYS A 2 -8.74 4.16 22.35
N SER A 3 -8.68 2.86 22.19
CA SER A 3 -8.40 2.21 20.91
C SER A 3 -9.55 2.59 19.98
N SER A 4 -9.34 3.59 19.12
CA SER A 4 -10.17 3.78 17.95
C SER A 4 -10.11 2.48 17.16
N LEU A 5 -11.25 1.82 16.99
CA LEU A 5 -11.41 0.72 16.05
C LEU A 5 -11.14 1.30 14.65
N LEU A 6 -9.86 1.37 14.26
CA LEU A 6 -9.43 1.64 12.90
C LEU A 6 -10.00 0.49 12.09
N MET A 7 -11.13 0.75 11.44
CA MET A 7 -11.67 -0.11 10.39
C MET A 7 -10.52 -0.43 9.46
N ARG A 8 -10.03 -1.68 9.52
CA ARG A 8 -8.95 -2.14 8.66
C ARG A 8 -9.49 -2.17 7.25
N ARG A 9 -9.06 -1.21 6.42
CA ARG A 9 -9.38 -1.21 5.00
C ARG A 9 -8.76 -2.47 4.40
N ILE A 10 -9.59 -3.28 3.75
CA ILE A 10 -9.18 -4.49 3.04
C ILE A 10 -9.05 -4.10 1.58
N TYR A 11 -7.93 -4.49 0.97
CA TYR A 11 -7.65 -4.26 -0.44
C TYR A 11 -7.51 -5.61 -1.11
N ASP A 12 -8.06 -5.75 -2.31
CA ASP A 12 -7.94 -6.96 -3.09
C ASP A 12 -6.52 -7.14 -3.64
N LYS A 13 -6.22 -8.36 -4.09
CA LYS A 13 -4.88 -8.73 -4.56
C LYS A 13 -4.46 -7.93 -5.80
N GLN A 14 -5.38 -7.64 -6.72
CA GLN A 14 -5.05 -6.95 -7.97
C GLN A 14 -4.68 -5.49 -7.69
N PHE A 15 -5.45 -4.85 -6.81
CA PHE A 15 -5.15 -3.50 -6.32
C PHE A 15 -3.74 -3.42 -5.73
N LYS A 16 -3.40 -4.32 -4.81
CA LYS A 16 -2.06 -4.36 -4.21
C LYS A 16 -0.94 -4.55 -5.24
N ILE A 17 -1.14 -5.44 -6.22
CA ILE A 17 -0.13 -5.72 -7.26
C ILE A 17 0.08 -4.51 -8.16
N ALA A 18 -0.98 -3.80 -8.53
CA ALA A 18 -0.88 -2.61 -9.37
C ALA A 18 0.01 -1.55 -8.71
N ASP A 19 -0.24 -1.22 -7.44
CA ASP A 19 0.58 -0.24 -6.72
C ASP A 19 2.04 -0.69 -6.55
N ILE A 20 2.28 -1.99 -6.33
CA ILE A 20 3.64 -2.54 -6.19
C ILE A 20 4.41 -2.46 -7.51
N LYS A 21 3.75 -2.69 -8.65
CA LYS A 21 4.35 -2.55 -9.97
C LYS A 21 4.79 -1.11 -10.23
N LEU A 22 4.00 -0.11 -9.84
CA LEU A 22 4.43 1.29 -9.95
C LEU A 22 5.74 1.56 -9.18
N VAL A 23 5.90 0.96 -8.00
CA VAL A 23 7.12 1.12 -7.20
C VAL A 23 8.33 0.41 -7.82
N PHE A 24 8.16 -0.79 -8.37
CA PHE A 24 9.30 -1.62 -8.83
C PHE A 24 9.60 -1.53 -10.33
N GLU A 25 8.57 -1.40 -11.16
CA GLU A 25 8.69 -1.36 -12.62
C GLU A 25 8.84 0.08 -13.11
N ASP A 26 8.11 1.02 -12.52
CA ASP A 26 8.08 2.44 -12.93
C ASP A 26 8.97 3.35 -12.05
N ASP A 27 9.75 2.77 -11.12
CA ASP A 27 10.67 3.45 -10.19
C ASP A 27 10.00 4.58 -9.37
N MET A 28 8.68 4.50 -9.16
CA MET A 28 7.95 5.49 -8.37
C MET A 28 8.26 5.34 -6.89
N SER A 29 8.34 6.47 -6.18
CA SER A 29 8.54 6.42 -4.73
C SER A 29 7.30 5.86 -4.02
N VAL A 30 7.52 5.09 -2.94
CA VAL A 30 6.43 4.57 -2.10
C VAL A 30 5.50 5.70 -1.59
N ALA A 31 6.04 6.90 -1.36
CA ALA A 31 5.27 8.05 -0.90
C ALA A 31 4.32 8.59 -1.98
N ASP A 32 4.79 8.62 -3.23
CA ASP A 32 3.99 9.11 -4.36
C ASP A 32 2.86 8.14 -4.69
N VAL A 33 3.16 6.83 -4.77
CA VAL A 33 2.16 5.79 -4.99
C VAL A 33 1.12 5.76 -3.86
N ALA A 34 1.55 5.91 -2.61
CA ALA A 34 0.62 5.97 -1.47
C ALA A 34 -0.35 7.16 -1.59
N LYS A 35 0.17 8.32 -2.02
CA LYS A 35 -0.62 9.54 -2.19
C LYS A 35 -1.62 9.42 -3.34
N GLU A 36 -1.18 8.87 -4.47
CA GLU A 36 -2.04 8.64 -5.65
C GLU A 36 -3.16 7.66 -5.35
N SER A 37 -2.83 6.51 -4.75
CA SER A 37 -3.80 5.47 -4.39
C SER A 37 -4.60 5.77 -3.11
N SER A 38 -4.37 6.93 -2.47
CA SER A 38 -5.02 7.36 -1.23
C SER A 38 -4.91 6.32 -0.10
N ILE A 39 -3.76 5.66 0.01
CA ILE A 39 -3.44 4.67 1.03
C ILE A 39 -2.32 5.15 1.94
N HIS A 40 -2.22 4.56 3.13
CA HIS A 40 -1.10 4.84 4.00
C HIS A 40 0.15 4.11 3.50
N TYR A 41 1.28 4.81 3.35
CA TYR A 41 2.54 4.27 2.83
C TYR A 41 3.05 3.00 3.54
N ASN A 42 2.83 2.87 4.85
CA ASN A 42 3.09 1.62 5.60
C ASN A 42 2.37 0.38 5.02
N SER A 43 1.26 0.55 4.29
CA SER A 43 0.55 -0.55 3.63
C SER A 43 1.39 -1.09 2.47
N LEU A 44 1.99 -0.21 1.66
CA LEU A 44 2.88 -0.57 0.56
C LEU A 44 4.13 -1.27 1.06
N TYR A 45 4.76 -0.78 2.13
CA TYR A 45 5.90 -1.46 2.75
C TYR A 45 5.53 -2.87 3.23
N ARG A 46 4.33 -3.07 3.78
CA ARG A 46 3.87 -4.39 4.20
C ARG A 46 3.59 -5.30 3.02
N TRP A 47 2.94 -4.81 1.96
CA TRP A 47 2.65 -5.63 0.79
C TRP A 47 3.92 -5.98 0.05
N ARG A 48 4.92 -5.09 -0.04
CA ARG A 48 6.24 -5.40 -0.61
C ARG A 48 6.81 -6.71 -0.05
N ASN A 49 6.72 -6.89 1.27
CA ASN A 49 7.20 -8.11 1.94
C ASN A 49 6.28 -9.34 1.74
N GLU A 50 5.02 -9.15 1.32
CA GLU A 50 4.10 -10.24 0.94
C GLU A 50 4.39 -10.76 -0.49
N TYR A 51 5.13 -10.02 -1.31
CA TYR A 51 5.41 -10.33 -2.72
C TYR A 51 6.90 -10.48 -3.06
N GLU A 52 7.79 -10.44 -2.06
CA GLU A 52 9.17 -10.96 -2.15
C GLU A 52 9.17 -12.48 -1.97
#